data_AF-A0A2V6A8W2-F1
#
_entry.id   AF-A0A2V6A8W2-F1
#
_cell.length_a   1.000
_cell.length_b   1.000
_cell.length_c   1.000
_cell.angle_alpha   90.00
_cell.angle_beta   90.00
_cell.angle_gamma   90.00
#
_symmetry.space_group_name_H-M   'P 1'
#
loop_
_entity.id
_entity.type
_entity.pdbx_description
1 polymer ?
#
loop_
_entity_poly.entity_id
_entity_poly.type
_entity_poly.pdbx_seq_one_letter_code
_entity_poly.pdbx_strand_id
1 'polypeptide(L)'
;MVAYFIDTDVCVALIRGLARVSRLPSPDKCALSAVTTGELWLGAEKSQQRDKQLRAVDAFIQFFSELSFDKLAARHYGEIRAHLERQRMPIGPLDQLIAAHARSLDATLITANIREFQRVPSLRCLSWKARTRL
;
A
#
# COMPACT_ATOMS: atom_id res chain seq x y z
N MET A 1 15.02 4.26 -9.52
CA MET A 1 13.62 4.45 -9.98
C MET A 1 12.75 3.50 -9.17
N VAL A 2 11.70 3.99 -8.52
CA VAL A 2 10.77 3.15 -7.74
C VAL A 2 9.98 2.29 -8.71
N ALA A 3 9.96 0.98 -8.50
CA ALA A 3 9.26 0.03 -9.36
C ALA A 3 8.02 -0.56 -8.68
N TYR A 4 7.99 -0.55 -7.33
CA TYR A 4 6.95 -1.19 -6.55
C TYR A 4 6.43 -0.26 -5.44
N PHE A 5 5.11 -0.25 -5.27
CA PHE A 5 4.46 0.25 -4.06
C PHE A 5 4.01 -0.93 -3.22
N ILE A 6 4.11 -0.80 -1.90
CA ILE A 6 3.64 -1.82 -0.97
C ILE A 6 2.32 -1.35 -0.35
N ASP A 7 1.28 -2.16 -0.48
CA ASP A 7 -0.02 -1.92 0.11
C ASP A 7 0.02 -2.07 1.64
N THR A 8 -0.93 -1.43 2.32
CA THR A 8 -1.00 -1.34 3.77
C THR A 8 -1.15 -2.72 4.43
N ASP A 9 -1.92 -3.63 3.83
CA ASP A 9 -2.12 -4.99 4.34
C ASP A 9 -0.81 -5.81 4.38
N VAL A 10 0.03 -5.68 3.34
CA VAL A 10 1.35 -6.29 3.24
C VAL A 10 2.29 -5.70 4.30
N CYS A 11 2.31 -4.38 4.45
CA CYS A 11 3.09 -3.70 5.48
C CYS A 11 2.71 -4.20 6.89
N VAL A 12 1.42 -4.26 7.21
CA VAL A 12 0.92 -4.78 8.49
C VAL A 12 1.35 -6.23 8.72
N ALA A 13 1.27 -7.08 7.71
CA ALA A 13 1.69 -8.48 7.81
C ALA A 13 3.20 -8.61 8.09
N LEU A 14 4.03 -7.76 7.48
CA LEU A 14 5.47 -7.72 7.72
C LEU A 14 5.82 -7.23 9.13
N ILE A 15 5.21 -6.13 9.57
CA ILE A 15 5.41 -5.57 10.93
C ILE A 15 5.03 -6.60 12.00
N ARG A 16 3.94 -7.36 11.78
CA ARG A 16 3.48 -8.41 12.71
C ARG A 16 4.31 -9.69 12.64
N GLY A 17 5.33 -9.77 11.79
CA GLY A 17 6.14 -10.98 11.61
C GLY A 17 5.37 -12.16 11.00
N LEU A 18 4.23 -11.89 10.36
CA LEU A 18 3.40 -12.89 9.67
C LEU A 18 3.98 -13.25 8.29
N ALA A 19 4.96 -12.47 7.82
CA ALA A 19 5.70 -12.73 6.61
C ALA A 19 7.15 -12.27 6.73
N ARG A 20 7.96 -12.63 5.72
CA ARG A 20 9.37 -12.27 5.65
C ARG A 20 9.59 -11.20 4.58
N VAL A 21 10.34 -10.16 4.92
CA VAL A 21 10.73 -9.06 4.02
C VAL A 21 11.48 -9.57 2.78
N SER A 22 12.19 -10.70 2.90
CA SER A 22 12.90 -11.34 1.77
C SER A 22 12.00 -11.82 0.62
N ARG A 23 10.67 -11.74 0.78
CA ARG A 23 9.70 -12.02 -0.29
C ARG A 23 9.31 -10.79 -1.09
N LEU A 24 9.67 -9.60 -0.62
CA LEU A 24 9.52 -8.40 -1.41
C LEU A 24 10.66 -8.32 -2.44
N PRO A 25 10.45 -7.57 -3.54
CA PRO A 25 11.55 -7.05 -4.32
C PRO A 25 12.55 -6.29 -3.42
N SER A 26 13.75 -6.06 -3.93
CA SER A 26 14.78 -5.34 -3.20
C SER A 26 14.24 -4.01 -2.63
N PRO A 27 14.50 -3.67 -1.36
CA PRO A 27 13.93 -2.48 -0.71
C PRO A 27 14.17 -1.16 -1.46
N ASP A 28 15.31 -1.03 -2.15
CA ASP A 28 15.66 0.12 -3.00
C ASP A 28 14.74 0.32 -4.21
N LYS A 29 13.98 -0.71 -4.60
CA LYS A 29 12.97 -0.67 -5.66
C LYS A 29 11.56 -0.48 -5.13
N CYS A 30 11.38 -0.53 -3.81
CA CYS A 30 10.10 -0.44 -3.14
C CYS A 30 9.90 0.93 -2.51
N ALA A 31 8.68 1.42 -2.53
CA ALA A 31 8.27 2.63 -1.85
C ALA A 31 6.95 2.44 -1.10
N LEU A 32 6.72 3.32 -0.15
CA LEU A 32 5.44 3.48 0.55
C LEU A 32 4.77 4.76 0.07
N SER A 33 3.45 4.70 -0.12
CA SER A 33 2.64 5.90 -0.21
C SER A 33 2.58 6.55 1.17
N ALA A 34 2.68 7.88 1.24
CA ALA A 34 2.37 8.62 2.48
C ALA A 34 0.97 8.27 3.05
N VAL A 35 0.03 7.85 2.19
CA VAL A 35 -1.29 7.34 2.60
C VAL A 35 -1.16 6.03 3.39
N THR A 36 -0.38 5.07 2.87
CA THR A 36 -0.06 3.81 3.55
C THR A 36 0.64 4.07 4.87
N THR A 37 1.63 4.96 4.91
CA THR A 37 2.29 5.34 6.17
C THR A 37 1.29 5.93 7.17
N GLY A 38 0.37 6.78 6.73
CA GLY A 38 -0.71 7.32 7.56
C GLY A 38 -1.60 6.22 8.16
N GLU A 39 -1.95 5.19 7.39
CA GLU A 39 -2.70 4.03 7.89
C GLU A 39 -1.93 3.23 8.92
N LEU A 40 -0.62 3.04 8.73
CA LEU A 40 0.25 2.36 9.69
C LEU A 40 0.30 3.12 11.02
N TRP A 41 0.47 4.44 10.98
CA TRP A 41 0.43 5.29 12.18
C TRP A 41 -0.92 5.23 12.88
N LEU A 42 -2.03 5.33 12.13
CA LEU A 42 -3.38 5.20 12.68
C LEU A 42 -3.57 3.84 13.38
N GLY A 43 -3.07 2.76 12.78
CA GLY A 43 -3.11 1.42 13.36
C GLY A 43 -2.30 1.30 14.66
N ALA A 44 -1.13 1.94 14.72
CA ALA A 44 -0.31 1.99 15.92
C ALA A 44 -0.97 2.80 17.05
N GLU A 45 -1.53 3.97 16.74
CA GLU A 45 -2.24 4.84 17.68
C GLU A 45 -3.45 4.14 18.31
N LYS A 46 -4.18 3.33 17.53
CA LYS A 46 -5.34 2.55 18.02
C LYS A 46 -4.97 1.28 18.80
N SER A 47 -3.70 0.92 18.89
CA SER A 47 -3.29 -0.34 19.49
C SER A 47 -3.33 -0.32 21.02
N GLN A 48 -3.73 -1.46 21.63
CA GLN A 48 -3.55 -1.67 23.07
C GLN A 48 -2.08 -1.65 23.50
N GLN A 49 -1.14 -1.96 22.59
CA GLN A 49 0.31 -1.88 22.83
C GLN A 49 0.89 -0.67 22.06
N ARG A 50 0.27 0.50 22.20
CA ARG A 50 0.56 1.74 21.44
C ARG A 50 2.05 2.02 21.27
N ASP A 51 2.80 2.21 22.34
CA ASP A 51 4.22 2.62 22.26
C ASP A 51 5.09 1.58 21.56
N LYS A 52 4.77 0.29 21.74
CA LYS A 52 5.46 -0.80 21.04
C LYS A 52 5.16 -0.76 19.55
N GLN A 53 3.91 -0.51 19.17
CA GLN A 53 3.53 -0.42 17.75
C GLN A 53 4.06 0.83 17.08
N LEU A 54 4.10 1.97 17.77
CA LEU A 54 4.70 3.20 17.23
C LEU A 54 6.18 2.97 16.89
N ARG A 55 6.94 2.36 17.80
CA ARG A 55 8.35 1.99 17.52
C ARG A 55 8.50 1.00 16.37
N ALA A 56 7.58 0.03 16.26
CA ALA A 56 7.61 -0.94 15.17
C ALA A 56 7.30 -0.31 13.81
N VAL A 57 6.33 0.61 13.75
CA VAL A 57 6.01 1.38 12.53
C VAL A 57 7.18 2.29 12.17
N ASP A 58 7.72 3.06 13.11
CA ASP A 58 8.85 3.96 12.88
C ASP A 58 10.07 3.22 12.30
N ALA A 59 10.45 2.11 12.92
CA ALA A 59 11.53 1.28 12.42
C ALA A 59 11.22 0.67 11.05
N PHE A 60 9.96 0.28 10.78
CA PHE A 60 9.57 -0.34 9.52
C PHE A 60 9.61 0.64 8.34
N ILE A 61 9.08 1.85 8.50
CA ILE A 61 9.01 2.82 7.39
C ILE A 61 10.39 3.30 6.95
N GLN A 62 11.40 3.27 7.84
CA GLN A 62 12.79 3.64 7.53
C GLN A 62 13.47 2.70 6.52
N PHE A 63 12.93 1.50 6.28
CA PHE A 63 13.48 0.57 5.28
C PHE A 63 13.12 0.92 3.84
N PHE A 64 12.15 1.80 3.63
CA PHE A 64 11.59 2.10 2.31
C PHE A 64 11.62 3.60 2.05
N SER A 65 11.65 3.97 0.76
CA SER A 65 11.40 5.36 0.39
C SER A 65 9.92 5.68 0.57
N GLU A 66 9.59 6.73 1.30
CA GLU A 66 8.24 7.28 1.33
C GLU A 66 8.07 8.32 0.22
N LEU A 67 6.97 8.24 -0.52
CA LEU A 67 6.61 9.24 -1.53
C LEU A 67 5.35 10.01 -1.09
N SER A 68 5.37 11.33 -1.32
CA SER A 68 4.24 12.22 -1.06
C SER A 68 3.15 12.08 -2.12
N PHE A 69 1.89 12.13 -1.71
CA PHE A 69 0.76 12.10 -2.63
C PHE A 69 0.61 13.47 -3.33
N ASP A 70 1.05 13.55 -4.58
CA ASP A 70 1.18 14.81 -5.31
C ASP A 70 -0.01 15.11 -6.26
N LYS A 71 0.15 16.15 -7.09
CA LYS A 71 -0.88 16.57 -8.05
C LYS A 71 -1.15 15.51 -9.13
N LEU A 72 -0.14 14.74 -9.54
CA LEU A 72 -0.31 13.70 -10.56
C LEU A 72 -1.08 12.51 -9.98
N ALA A 73 -0.75 12.10 -8.76
CA ALA A 73 -1.50 11.11 -8.01
C ALA A 73 -2.96 11.55 -7.81
N ALA A 74 -3.20 12.83 -7.46
CA ALA A 74 -4.55 13.38 -7.31
C ALA A 74 -5.37 13.34 -8.61
N ARG A 75 -4.75 13.59 -9.76
CA ARG A 75 -5.41 13.44 -11.07
C ARG A 75 -5.81 11.99 -11.32
N HIS A 76 -4.88 11.06 -11.11
CA HIS A 76 -5.16 9.63 -11.29
C HIS A 76 -6.28 9.16 -10.35
N TYR A 77 -6.35 9.69 -9.13
CA TYR A 77 -7.42 9.38 -8.19
C TYR A 77 -8.80 9.77 -8.74
N GLY A 78 -8.94 10.99 -9.28
CA GLY A 78 -10.21 11.44 -9.86
C GLY A 78 -10.68 10.55 -11.01
N GLU A 79 -9.76 10.15 -11.89
CA GLU A 79 -10.04 9.24 -13.00
C GLU A 79 -10.47 7.84 -12.52
N ILE A 80 -9.74 7.28 -11.54
CA ILE A 80 -10.03 5.96 -10.96
C ILE A 80 -11.39 5.98 -10.28
N ARG A 81 -11.64 6.94 -9.39
CA ARG A 81 -12.89 7.03 -8.64
C ARG A 81 -14.09 7.18 -9.55
N ALA A 82 -14.03 8.09 -10.53
CA ALA A 82 -15.10 8.27 -11.51
C ALA A 82 -15.33 7.01 -12.37
N HIS A 83 -14.28 6.22 -12.66
CA HIS A 83 -14.44 4.94 -13.33
C HIS A 83 -15.15 3.91 -12.45
N LEU A 84 -14.66 3.69 -11.22
CA LEU A 84 -15.21 2.70 -10.29
C LEU A 84 -16.67 3.01 -9.91
N GLU A 85 -17.01 4.29 -9.72
CA GLU A 85 -18.39 4.72 -9.44
C GLU A 85 -19.33 4.43 -10.63
N ARG A 86 -18.90 4.73 -11.87
CA ARG A 86 -19.67 4.38 -13.08
C ARG A 86 -19.89 2.88 -13.23
N GLN A 87 -18.91 2.07 -12.84
CA GLN A 87 -19.01 0.61 -12.87
C GLN A 87 -19.73 0.02 -11.65
N ARG A 88 -20.10 0.83 -10.65
CA ARG A 88 -20.68 0.39 -9.36
C ARG A 88 -19.81 -0.65 -8.65
N MET A 89 -18.49 -0.48 -8.74
CA MET A 89 -17.48 -1.38 -8.19
C MET A 89 -16.51 -0.64 -7.28
N PRO A 90 -16.97 -0.01 -6.19
CA PRO A 90 -16.08 0.71 -5.30
C PRO A 90 -15.03 -0.23 -4.67
N ILE A 91 -13.85 0.32 -4.42
CA ILE A 91 -12.83 -0.23 -3.51
C ILE A 91 -12.68 0.72 -2.33
N GLY A 92 -11.94 0.34 -1.29
CA GLY A 92 -11.73 1.18 -0.11
C GLY A 92 -11.27 2.61 -0.46
N PRO A 93 -11.72 3.65 0.27
CA PRO A 93 -11.40 5.04 -0.09
C PRO A 93 -9.90 5.35 -0.02
N LEU A 94 -9.16 4.74 0.91
CA LEU A 94 -7.70 4.86 0.99
C LEU A 94 -7.01 3.98 -0.06
N ASP A 95 -7.55 2.79 -0.35
CA ASP A 95 -7.08 1.93 -1.45
C ASP A 95 -7.16 2.67 -2.79
N GLN A 96 -8.20 3.47 -3.03
CA GLN A 96 -8.29 4.32 -4.23
C GLN A 96 -7.13 5.32 -4.34
N LEU A 97 -6.70 5.90 -3.22
CA LEU A 97 -5.56 6.83 -3.20
C LEU A 97 -4.24 6.06 -3.41
N ILE A 98 -4.06 4.91 -2.77
CA ILE A 98 -2.86 4.06 -2.94
C ILE A 98 -2.75 3.59 -4.41
N ALA A 99 -3.85 3.10 -4.98
CA ALA A 99 -3.96 2.73 -6.38
C ALA A 99 -3.61 3.88 -7.31
N ALA A 100 -4.14 5.07 -7.05
CA ALA A 100 -3.85 6.26 -7.83
C ALA A 100 -2.38 6.64 -7.80
N HIS A 101 -1.76 6.57 -6.61
CA HIS A 101 -0.36 6.92 -6.41
C HIS A 101 0.58 5.93 -7.10
N ALA A 102 0.31 4.62 -7.00
CA ALA A 102 1.06 3.61 -7.75
C ALA A 102 0.91 3.81 -9.26
N ARG A 103 -0.32 4.06 -9.73
CA ARG A 103 -0.61 4.24 -11.17
C ARG A 103 0.01 5.52 -11.74
N SER A 104 0.07 6.61 -10.98
CA SER A 104 0.67 7.88 -11.45
C SER A 104 2.17 7.78 -11.69
N LEU A 105 2.83 6.87 -10.98
CA LEU A 105 4.27 6.63 -11.09
C LEU A 105 4.62 5.45 -11.99
N ASP A 106 3.62 4.86 -12.65
CA ASP A 106 3.76 3.61 -13.39
C ASP A 106 4.43 2.51 -12.52
N ALA A 107 4.08 2.44 -11.24
CA ALA A 107 4.60 1.45 -10.31
C ALA A 107 3.67 0.23 -10.20
N THR A 108 4.23 -0.92 -9.82
CA THR A 108 3.45 -2.13 -9.52
C THR A 108 3.05 -2.15 -8.06
N LEU A 109 1.75 -2.23 -7.77
CA LEU A 109 1.24 -2.36 -6.40
C LEU A 109 1.34 -3.80 -5.91
N ILE A 110 2.06 -4.03 -4.82
CA ILE A 110 2.16 -5.30 -4.11
C ILE A 110 1.07 -5.33 -3.04
N THR A 111 0.10 -6.25 -3.17
CA THR A 111 -1.09 -6.30 -2.29
C THR A 111 -1.51 -7.74 -2.01
N ALA A 112 -2.11 -8.01 -0.84
CA ALA A 112 -2.83 -9.27 -0.62
C ALA A 112 -4.28 -9.22 -1.12
N ASN A 113 -4.82 -8.03 -1.43
CA ASN A 113 -6.18 -7.82 -1.92
C ASN A 113 -6.28 -7.61 -3.45
N ILE A 114 -5.61 -8.47 -4.22
CA ILE A 114 -5.52 -8.31 -5.69
C ILE A 114 -6.89 -8.20 -6.39
N ARG A 115 -7.94 -8.83 -5.84
CA ARG A 115 -9.29 -8.84 -6.43
C ARG A 115 -9.94 -7.46 -6.46
N GLU A 116 -9.66 -6.61 -5.48
CA GLU A 116 -10.17 -5.24 -5.46
C GLU A 116 -9.37 -4.36 -6.42
N PHE A 117 -8.04 -4.38 -6.31
CA PHE A 117 -7.17 -3.54 -7.15
C PHE A 117 -7.22 -3.89 -8.65
N GLN A 118 -7.57 -5.12 -9.03
CA GLN A 118 -7.81 -5.50 -10.42
C GLN A 118 -8.97 -4.74 -11.08
N ARG A 119 -9.86 -4.11 -10.29
CA ARG A 119 -10.94 -3.25 -10.82
C ARG A 119 -10.43 -1.90 -11.29
N VAL A 120 -9.21 -1.52 -10.92
CA VAL A 120 -8.61 -0.24 -11.28
C VAL A 120 -7.97 -0.35 -12.67
N PRO A 121 -8.43 0.43 -13.67
CA PRO A 121 -7.88 0.36 -15.01
C PRO A 121 -6.43 0.87 -15.02
N SER A 122 -5.59 0.15 -15.77
CA SER A 122 -4.17 0.43 -15.99
C SER A 122 -3.30 0.42 -14.71
N LEU A 123 -3.76 -0.21 -13.63
CA LEU A 123 -2.94 -0.46 -12.45
C LEU A 123 -2.27 -1.83 -12.55
N ARG A 124 -0.93 -1.86 -12.45
CA ARG A 124 -0.19 -3.13 -12.31
C ARG A 124 -0.23 -3.61 -10.88
N CYS A 125 -0.60 -4.87 -10.68
CA CYS A 125 -0.67 -5.49 -9.37
C CYS A 125 0.19 -6.76 -9.31
N LEU A 126 0.89 -6.95 -8.20
CA LEU A 126 1.56 -8.18 -7.84
C LEU A 126 0.86 -8.78 -6.62
N SER A 127 0.32 -9.98 -6.76
CA SER A 127 -0.30 -10.67 -5.63
C SER A 127 0.77 -11.09 -4.63
N TRP A 128 0.56 -10.72 -3.37
CA TRP A 128 1.43 -11.13 -2.28
C TRP A 128 0.62 -11.94 -1.28
N LYS A 129 1.03 -13.19 -1.07
CA LYS A 129 0.43 -14.06 -0.07
C LYS A 129 1.37 -14.21 1.11
N ALA A 130 1.01 -13.59 2.24
CA ALA A 130 1.56 -14.03 3.53
C ALA A 130 1.24 -15.53 3.65
N ARG A 131 2.23 -16.38 3.96
CA ARG A 131 1.90 -17.78 4.28
C ARG A 131 1.08 -17.73 5.56
N THR A 132 -0.19 -18.12 5.49
CA THR A 132 -0.92 -18.56 6.68
C THR A 132 -0.09 -19.68 7.30
N ARG A 133 0.28 -19.55 8.58
CA ARG A 133 0.80 -20.71 9.31
C ARG A 133 -0.31 -21.76 9.29
N LEU A 134 0.05 -22.97 8.84
CA LEU A 134 -0.68 -24.18 9.21
C LEU A 134 -0.52 -24.40 10.71
#